data_AF-A0AAU2JIC0-F1
#
_entry.id   AF-A0AAU2JIC0-F1
#
_cell.length_a   1.000
_cell.length_b   1.000
_cell.length_c   1.000
_cell.angle_alpha   90.00
_cell.angle_beta   90.00
_cell.angle_gamma   90.00
#
_symmetry.space_group_name_H-M   'P 1'
#
loop_
_entity.id
_entity.type
_entity.pdbx_description
1 polymer ?
#
loop_
_entity_poly.entity_id
_entity_poly.type
_entity_poly.pdbx_seq_one_letter_code
_entity_poly.pdbx_strand_id
1 'polypeptide(L)'
;MSNQSITVDVVNPETLPADRFTASDVARVALGNHTEDVASRAVSLARLLGDDLAVAGDYVNAAWHIQHTAGDLVTAAVVAERVRGASWEDIAKACVMTAAKAEEQWGQAVAEWQGKSPAQNLYLRETGRYAKTADRFIESGRPYSPRNTAPKLLSAVLDAASEQTNRDVAAADRKFAGGACSHCAS
;
A
#
# COMPACT_ATOMS: atom_id res chain seq x y z
N MET A 1 -45.69 -5.11 11.47
CA MET A 1 -44.37 -4.83 12.05
C MET A 1 -43.66 -3.89 11.11
N SER A 2 -43.62 -2.60 11.44
CA SER A 2 -43.02 -1.57 10.57
C SER A 2 -41.52 -1.58 10.72
N ASN A 3 -40.80 -1.90 9.65
CA ASN A 3 -39.35 -1.79 9.56
C ASN A 3 -39.00 -0.30 9.53
N GLN A 4 -38.56 0.26 10.66
CA GLN A 4 -37.89 1.56 10.66
C GLN A 4 -36.52 1.36 10.03
N SER A 5 -36.38 1.78 8.77
CA SER A 5 -35.06 2.00 8.16
C SER A 5 -34.39 3.14 8.92
N ILE A 6 -33.47 2.78 9.82
CA ILE A 6 -32.54 3.73 10.44
C ILE A 6 -31.72 4.32 9.28
N THR A 7 -32.07 5.53 8.89
CA THR A 7 -31.24 6.36 8.02
C THR A 7 -30.09 6.81 8.90
N VAL A 8 -28.98 6.07 8.85
CA VAL A 8 -27.73 6.55 9.42
C VAL A 8 -27.34 7.73 8.56
N ASP A 9 -27.51 8.95 9.08
CA ASP A 9 -26.95 10.14 8.46
C ASP A 9 -25.47 9.85 8.21
N VAL A 10 -25.07 9.84 6.94
CA VAL A 10 -23.70 9.57 6.53
C VAL A 10 -22.85 10.75 7.03
N VAL A 11 -22.23 10.58 8.19
CA VAL A 11 -21.34 11.58 8.77
C VAL A 11 -20.11 11.69 7.88
N ASN A 12 -19.84 12.88 7.34
CA ASN A 12 -18.61 13.13 6.59
C ASN A 12 -17.43 13.22 7.58
N PRO A 13 -16.50 12.26 7.60
CA PRO A 13 -15.43 12.23 8.59
C PRO A 13 -14.48 13.43 8.48
N GLU A 14 -14.36 14.08 7.31
CA GLU A 14 -13.54 15.30 7.13
C GLU A 14 -14.05 16.50 7.93
N THR A 15 -15.33 16.49 8.32
CA THR A 15 -15.95 17.59 9.07
C THR A 15 -15.87 17.40 10.57
N LEU A 16 -15.43 16.22 11.03
CA LEU A 16 -15.27 15.92 12.45
C LEU A 16 -13.97 16.52 12.98
N PRO A 17 -13.98 17.16 14.16
CA PRO A 17 -12.76 17.61 14.80
C PRO A 17 -11.91 16.40 15.25
N ALA A 18 -10.59 16.58 15.28
CA ALA A 18 -9.63 15.50 15.52
C ALA A 18 -9.80 14.80 16.88
N ASP A 19 -10.33 15.51 17.88
CA ASP A 19 -10.60 14.99 19.23
C ASP A 19 -11.79 14.01 19.29
N ARG A 20 -12.57 13.87 18.21
CA ARG A 20 -13.66 12.90 18.10
C ARG A 20 -13.20 11.49 17.74
N PHE A 21 -11.95 11.32 17.29
CA PHE A 21 -11.42 10.03 16.91
C PHE A 21 -10.68 9.40 18.09
N THR A 22 -10.99 8.15 18.40
CA THR A 22 -10.22 7.38 19.38
C THR A 22 -8.87 6.99 18.79
N ALA A 23 -7.90 6.65 19.63
CA ALA A 23 -6.62 6.10 19.16
C ALA A 23 -6.81 4.86 18.27
N SER A 24 -7.83 4.04 18.57
CA SER A 24 -8.20 2.86 17.77
C SER A 24 -8.70 3.26 16.38
N ASP A 25 -9.54 4.30 16.28
CA ASP A 25 -10.04 4.79 14.99
C ASP A 25 -8.88 5.27 14.12
N VAL A 26 -7.98 6.07 14.71
CA VAL A 26 -6.80 6.60 14.02
C VAL A 26 -5.89 5.47 13.52
N ALA A 27 -5.65 4.46 14.35
CA ALA A 27 -4.81 3.31 13.97
C ALA A 27 -5.43 2.50 12.83
N ARG A 28 -6.76 2.32 12.83
CA ARG A 28 -7.48 1.67 11.71
C ARG A 28 -7.43 2.49 10.42
N VAL A 29 -7.56 3.81 10.52
CA VAL A 29 -7.41 4.71 9.36
C VAL A 29 -6.01 4.59 8.77
N ALA A 30 -4.97 4.57 9.62
CA ALA A 30 -3.60 4.35 9.17
C ALA A 30 -3.43 3.00 8.47
N LEU A 31 -3.95 1.92 9.07
CA LEU A 31 -3.96 0.59 8.45
C LEU A 31 -4.64 0.58 7.08
N GLY A 32 -5.81 1.23 6.95
CA GLY A 32 -6.52 1.35 5.67
C GLY A 32 -5.70 2.05 4.59
N ASN A 33 -5.01 3.14 4.94
CA ASN A 33 -4.17 3.89 4.01
C ASN A 33 -2.90 3.12 3.61
N HIS A 34 -2.26 2.41 4.53
CA HIS A 34 -1.14 1.52 4.18
C HIS A 34 -1.59 0.36 3.27
N THR A 35 -2.82 -0.15 3.47
CA THR A 35 -3.40 -1.17 2.59
C THR A 35 -3.60 -0.63 1.17
N GLU A 36 -4.14 0.59 1.04
CA GLU A 36 -4.29 1.25 -0.25
C GLU A 36 -2.94 1.47 -0.94
N ASP A 37 -1.89 1.88 -0.22
CA ASP A 37 -0.56 2.10 -0.85
C ASP A 37 0.02 0.79 -1.40
N VAL A 38 -0.05 -0.31 -0.64
CA VAL A 38 0.36 -1.64 -1.13
C VAL A 38 -0.45 -2.03 -2.37
N ALA A 39 -1.78 -1.87 -2.34
CA ALA A 39 -2.64 -2.19 -3.48
C ALA A 39 -2.33 -1.32 -4.70
N SER A 40 -2.11 -0.02 -4.50
CA SER A 40 -1.76 0.95 -5.55
C SER A 40 -0.46 0.57 -6.25
N ARG A 41 0.56 0.19 -5.47
CA ARG A 41 1.86 -0.24 -5.97
C ARG A 41 1.77 -1.59 -6.69
N ALA A 42 1.05 -2.55 -6.13
CA ALA A 42 0.82 -3.86 -6.75
C ALA A 42 0.08 -3.73 -8.09
N VAL A 43 -0.98 -2.92 -8.15
CA VAL A 43 -1.70 -2.63 -9.41
C VAL A 43 -0.78 -1.91 -10.40
N SER A 44 0.04 -0.98 -9.94
CA SER A 44 1.00 -0.28 -10.80
C SER A 44 2.04 -1.23 -11.41
N LEU A 45 2.54 -2.20 -10.63
CA LEU A 45 3.45 -3.23 -11.12
C LEU A 45 2.74 -4.21 -12.07
N ALA A 46 1.53 -4.67 -11.72
CA ALA A 46 0.75 -5.63 -12.53
C ALA A 46 0.37 -5.10 -13.92
N ARG A 47 0.28 -3.78 -14.08
CA ARG A 47 0.09 -3.16 -15.40
C ARG A 47 1.25 -3.46 -16.35
N LEU A 48 2.44 -3.69 -15.80
CA LEU A 48 3.74 -3.79 -16.49
C LEU A 48 3.99 -2.58 -17.40
N LEU A 49 5.20 -2.05 -17.38
CA LEU A 49 5.57 -1.04 -18.37
C LEU A 49 5.74 -1.76 -19.70
N GLY A 50 5.29 -1.16 -20.80
CA GLY A 50 5.64 -1.71 -22.11
C GLY A 50 7.14 -1.66 -22.32
N ASP A 51 7.68 -2.58 -23.14
CA ASP A 51 9.10 -2.66 -23.46
C ASP A 51 9.65 -1.38 -24.13
N ASP A 52 8.77 -0.46 -24.52
CA ASP A 52 9.08 0.88 -25.00
C ASP A 52 9.39 1.89 -23.88
N LEU A 53 8.98 1.60 -22.64
CA LEU A 53 9.11 2.47 -21.47
C LEU A 53 9.88 1.84 -20.31
N ALA A 54 9.90 0.51 -20.22
CA ALA A 54 10.57 -0.22 -19.14
C ALA A 54 12.09 -0.24 -19.37
N VAL A 55 12.86 -0.01 -18.30
CA VAL A 55 14.32 -0.22 -18.30
C VAL A 55 14.73 -1.33 -17.34
N ALA A 56 15.90 -1.92 -17.57
CA ALA A 56 16.48 -2.92 -16.70
C ALA A 56 16.49 -2.45 -15.23
N GLY A 57 15.93 -3.28 -14.34
CA GLY A 57 15.83 -2.98 -12.91
C GLY A 57 14.50 -2.37 -12.46
N ASP A 58 13.66 -1.83 -13.35
CA ASP A 58 12.38 -1.20 -12.98
C ASP A 58 11.46 -2.15 -12.20
N TYR A 59 11.35 -3.40 -12.66
CA TYR A 59 10.50 -4.41 -12.01
C TYR A 59 11.02 -4.83 -10.64
N VAL A 60 12.34 -4.99 -10.50
CA VAL A 60 12.95 -5.31 -9.21
C VAL A 60 12.79 -4.14 -8.24
N ASN A 61 13.01 -2.90 -8.71
CA ASN A 61 12.82 -1.70 -7.90
C ASN A 61 11.34 -1.56 -7.44
N ALA A 62 10.39 -1.78 -8.34
CA ALA A 62 8.97 -1.76 -8.00
C ALA A 62 8.60 -2.86 -6.98
N ALA A 63 9.08 -4.09 -7.18
CA ALA A 63 8.86 -5.21 -6.25
C ALA A 63 9.48 -4.94 -4.87
N TRP A 64 10.70 -4.39 -4.84
CA TRP A 64 11.40 -3.99 -3.62
C TRP A 64 10.61 -2.94 -2.82
N HIS A 65 10.05 -1.95 -3.50
CA HIS A 65 9.19 -0.96 -2.88
C HIS A 65 7.89 -1.56 -2.32
N ILE A 66 7.27 -2.52 -3.03
CA ILE A 66 6.10 -3.25 -2.51
C ILE A 66 6.48 -4.00 -1.24
N GLN A 67 7.62 -4.69 -1.21
CA GLN A 67 8.09 -5.41 -0.02
C GLN A 67 8.26 -4.47 1.18
N HIS A 68 8.87 -3.30 0.99
CA HIS A 68 9.03 -2.30 2.06
C HIS A 68 7.66 -1.81 2.56
N THR A 69 6.78 -1.43 1.63
CA THR A 69 5.44 -0.93 1.97
C THR A 69 4.60 -2.00 2.68
N ALA A 70 4.76 -3.27 2.30
CA ALA A 70 4.12 -4.39 2.99
C ALA A 70 4.65 -4.57 4.42
N GLY A 71 5.93 -4.29 4.68
CA GLY A 71 6.49 -4.24 6.03
C GLY A 71 5.87 -3.14 6.88
N ASP A 72 5.67 -1.95 6.31
CA ASP A 72 4.97 -0.84 6.96
C ASP A 72 3.51 -1.20 7.25
N LEU A 73 2.84 -1.88 6.31
CA LEU A 73 1.47 -2.40 6.50
C LEU A 73 1.39 -3.37 7.68
N VAL A 74 2.31 -4.33 7.79
CA VAL A 74 2.36 -5.26 8.93
C VAL A 74 2.54 -4.49 10.24
N THR A 75 3.42 -3.50 10.26
CA THR A 75 3.62 -2.63 11.44
C THR A 75 2.35 -1.87 11.81
N ALA A 76 1.65 -1.30 10.83
CA ALA A 76 0.37 -0.60 11.05
C ALA A 76 -0.72 -1.55 11.59
N ALA A 77 -0.76 -2.80 11.10
CA ALA A 77 -1.69 -3.81 11.59
C ALA A 77 -1.41 -4.19 13.05
N VAL A 78 -0.13 -4.39 13.39
CA VAL A 78 0.32 -4.66 14.77
C VAL A 78 -0.07 -3.50 15.69
N VAL A 79 0.17 -2.26 15.29
CA VAL A 79 -0.24 -1.07 16.04
C VAL A 79 -1.76 -1.03 16.25
N ALA A 80 -2.55 -1.27 15.19
CA ALA A 80 -4.00 -1.27 15.28
C ALA A 80 -4.53 -2.33 16.26
N GLU A 81 -3.96 -3.54 16.26
CA GLU A 81 -4.31 -4.59 17.21
C GLU A 81 -3.88 -4.25 18.64
N ARG A 82 -2.65 -3.74 18.84
CA ARG A 82 -2.14 -3.33 20.18
C ARG A 82 -2.97 -2.20 20.79
N VAL A 83 -3.37 -1.21 20.00
CA VAL A 83 -4.22 -0.11 20.46
C VAL A 83 -5.61 -0.60 20.86
N ARG A 84 -6.09 -1.69 20.25
CA ARG A 84 -7.35 -2.36 20.62
C ARG A 84 -7.21 -3.31 21.81
N GLY A 85 -6.00 -3.46 22.35
CA GLY A 85 -5.71 -4.27 23.53
C GLY A 85 -5.26 -5.70 23.26
N ALA A 86 -4.99 -6.08 22.00
CA ALA A 86 -4.42 -7.40 21.70
C ALA A 86 -3.07 -7.58 22.40
N SER A 87 -2.80 -8.78 22.92
CA SER A 87 -1.52 -9.10 23.57
C SER A 87 -0.41 -9.38 22.54
N TRP A 88 0.85 -9.43 22.99
CA TRP A 88 1.94 -9.88 22.13
C TRP A 88 1.80 -11.36 21.76
N GLU A 89 1.19 -12.16 22.64
CA GLU A 89 0.85 -13.57 22.40
C GLU A 89 -0.17 -13.72 21.26
N ASP A 90 -1.19 -12.88 21.20
CA ASP A 90 -2.20 -12.90 20.12
C ASP A 90 -1.56 -12.59 18.77
N ILE A 91 -0.71 -11.55 18.74
CA ILE A 91 -0.01 -11.10 17.52
C ILE A 91 1.01 -12.14 17.07
N ALA A 92 1.79 -12.67 18.00
CA ALA A 92 2.80 -13.69 17.71
C ALA A 92 2.17 -14.99 17.18
N LYS A 93 1.01 -15.38 17.72
CA LYS A 93 0.22 -16.51 17.19
C LYS A 93 -0.20 -16.28 15.74
N ALA A 94 -0.68 -15.08 15.40
CA ALA A 94 -1.06 -14.74 14.03
C ALA A 94 0.13 -14.76 13.06
N CYS A 95 1.32 -14.38 13.54
CA CYS A 95 2.55 -14.30 12.73
C CYS A 95 3.43 -15.56 12.81
N VAL A 96 2.98 -16.62 13.49
CA VAL A 96 3.72 -17.88 13.68
C VAL A 96 5.12 -17.65 14.26
N MET A 97 5.19 -16.86 15.34
CA MET A 97 6.43 -16.56 16.08
C MET A 97 6.19 -16.55 17.59
N THR A 98 7.21 -16.25 18.38
CA THR A 98 7.09 -16.09 19.84
C THR A 98 6.69 -14.67 20.21
N ALA A 99 6.01 -14.50 21.36
CA ALA A 99 5.62 -13.18 21.88
C ALA A 99 6.85 -12.26 22.05
N ALA A 100 7.95 -12.79 22.61
CA ALA A 100 9.20 -12.06 22.75
C ALA A 100 9.75 -11.57 21.40
N LYS A 101 9.65 -12.40 20.34
CA LYS A 101 10.12 -11.99 19.00
C LYS A 101 9.22 -10.93 18.38
N ALA A 102 7.91 -11.04 18.58
CA ALA A 102 6.96 -10.02 18.15
C ALA A 102 7.19 -8.67 18.85
N GLU A 103 7.41 -8.69 20.16
CA GLU A 103 7.72 -7.48 20.93
C GLU A 103 9.08 -6.89 20.54
N GLU A 104 10.11 -7.71 20.36
CA GLU A 104 11.42 -7.25 19.85
C GLU A 104 11.26 -6.54 18.49
N GLN A 105 10.45 -7.12 17.60
CA GLN A 105 10.29 -6.63 16.23
C GLN A 105 9.43 -5.36 16.13
N TRP A 106 8.38 -5.24 16.93
CA TRP A 106 7.38 -4.17 16.78
C TRP A 106 7.14 -3.31 18.03
N GLY A 107 7.72 -3.67 19.18
CA GLY A 107 7.51 -2.97 20.45
C GLY A 107 7.89 -1.49 20.38
N GLN A 108 9.02 -1.18 19.74
CA GLN A 108 9.44 0.21 19.50
C GLN A 108 8.42 0.98 18.66
N ALA A 109 7.96 0.42 17.53
CA ALA A 109 6.98 1.07 16.67
C ALA A 109 5.65 1.35 17.39
N VAL A 110 5.21 0.43 18.25
CA VAL A 110 4.00 0.60 19.08
C VAL A 110 4.19 1.70 20.12
N ALA A 111 5.33 1.72 20.82
CA ALA A 111 5.65 2.75 21.80
C ALA A 111 5.75 4.13 21.15
N GLU A 112 6.42 4.23 19.99
CA GLU A 112 6.51 5.46 19.21
C GLU A 112 5.13 5.94 18.75
N TRP A 113 4.27 5.05 18.27
CA TRP A 113 2.91 5.41 17.88
C TRP A 113 2.12 6.02 19.04
N GLN A 114 2.18 5.39 20.22
CA GLN A 114 1.50 5.87 21.43
C GLN A 114 2.05 7.21 21.93
N GLY A 115 3.34 7.50 21.70
CA GLY A 115 3.98 8.74 22.11
C GLY A 115 3.86 9.91 21.12
N LYS A 116 3.33 9.70 19.91
CA LYS A 116 3.27 10.76 18.88
C LYS A 116 2.16 11.78 19.15
N SER A 117 2.49 13.05 18.96
CA SER A 117 1.51 14.14 18.91
C SER A 117 0.91 14.30 17.49
N PRO A 118 -0.21 15.03 17.32
CA PRO A 118 -0.72 15.40 16.00
C PRO A 118 0.29 16.13 15.11
N ALA A 119 1.26 16.85 15.68
CA ALA A 119 2.33 17.48 14.89
C ALA A 119 3.26 16.45 14.21
N GLN A 120 3.39 15.25 14.80
CA GLN A 120 4.33 14.20 14.38
C GLN A 120 3.64 13.04 13.65
N ASN A 121 2.31 12.92 13.73
CA ASN A 121 1.55 11.85 13.10
C ASN A 121 0.43 12.43 12.23
N LEU A 122 0.59 12.28 10.91
CA LEU A 122 -0.36 12.75 9.91
C LEU A 122 -1.77 12.17 10.12
N TYR A 123 -1.86 10.91 10.57
CA TYR A 123 -3.15 10.27 10.83
C TYR A 123 -3.83 10.84 12.06
N LEU A 124 -3.09 11.32 13.07
CA LEU A 124 -3.66 12.06 14.20
C LEU A 124 -4.07 13.48 13.80
N ARG A 125 -3.32 14.13 12.91
CA ARG A 125 -3.58 15.50 12.47
C ARG A 125 -4.80 15.61 11.55
N GLU A 126 -4.93 14.65 10.64
CA GLU A 126 -5.86 14.72 9.50
C GLU A 126 -6.72 13.44 9.42
N THR A 127 -7.11 12.87 10.57
CA THR A 127 -7.81 11.57 10.65
C THR A 127 -9.00 11.50 9.71
N GLY A 128 -9.86 12.53 9.71
CA GLY A 128 -11.05 12.58 8.87
C GLY A 128 -10.77 12.52 7.36
N ARG A 129 -9.70 13.19 6.90
CA ARG A 129 -9.25 13.18 5.50
C ARG A 129 -8.76 11.79 5.09
N TYR A 130 -7.96 11.16 5.94
CA TYR A 130 -7.43 9.82 5.68
C TYR A 130 -8.50 8.74 5.80
N ALA A 131 -9.51 8.92 6.66
CA ALA A 131 -10.67 8.05 6.73
C ALA A 131 -11.44 8.08 5.40
N LYS A 132 -11.75 9.27 4.86
CA LYS A 132 -12.40 9.40 3.55
C LYS A 132 -11.59 8.80 2.40
N THR A 133 -10.27 8.87 2.49
CA THR A 133 -9.37 8.26 1.50
C THR A 133 -9.50 6.73 1.53
N ALA A 134 -9.45 6.14 2.73
CA ALA A 134 -9.69 4.71 2.91
C ALA A 134 -11.10 4.28 2.47
N ASP A 135 -12.14 5.05 2.82
CA ASP A 135 -13.52 4.78 2.42
C ASP A 135 -13.66 4.77 0.89
N ARG A 136 -13.09 5.77 0.20
CA ARG A 136 -13.07 5.81 -1.28
C ARG A 136 -12.44 4.56 -1.88
N PHE A 137 -11.33 4.09 -1.31
CA PHE A 137 -10.67 2.87 -1.77
C PHE A 137 -11.57 1.65 -1.56
N ILE A 138 -12.19 1.51 -0.40
CA ILE A 138 -13.12 0.41 -0.06
C ILE A 138 -14.34 0.42 -1.00
N GLU A 139 -14.97 1.57 -1.21
CA GLU A 139 -16.18 1.72 -2.03
C GLU A 139 -15.91 1.46 -3.51
N SER A 140 -14.80 1.98 -4.04
CA SER A 140 -14.47 1.85 -5.46
C SER A 140 -13.82 0.50 -5.80
N GLY A 141 -13.21 -0.16 -4.81
CA GLY A 141 -12.30 -1.29 -5.01
C GLY A 141 -11.08 -0.94 -5.88
N ARG A 142 -10.83 0.35 -6.12
CA ARG A 142 -9.79 0.83 -7.02
C ARG A 142 -8.78 1.66 -6.24
N PRO A 143 -7.53 1.21 -6.16
CA PRO A 143 -6.50 2.03 -5.53
C PRO A 143 -6.30 3.33 -6.29
N TYR A 144 -5.88 4.39 -5.59
CA TYR A 144 -5.46 5.62 -6.23
C TYR A 144 -4.38 5.35 -7.29
N SER A 145 -4.54 5.94 -8.48
CA SER A 145 -3.56 5.83 -9.55
C SER A 145 -3.00 7.21 -9.88
N PRO A 146 -1.74 7.51 -9.51
CA PRO A 146 -1.14 8.82 -9.74
C PRO A 146 -0.86 9.12 -11.22
N ARG A 147 -0.90 8.10 -12.09
CA ARG A 147 -0.68 8.27 -13.53
C ARG A 147 -2.03 8.47 -14.24
N ASN A 148 -2.21 9.64 -14.87
CA ASN A 148 -3.29 9.91 -15.81
C ASN A 148 -3.18 9.11 -17.12
N THR A 149 -2.21 8.21 -17.24
CA THR A 149 -2.08 7.32 -18.38
C THR A 149 -3.11 6.20 -18.24
N ALA A 150 -3.98 6.05 -19.25
CA ALA A 150 -4.90 4.94 -19.32
C ALA A 150 -4.14 3.61 -19.13
N PRO A 151 -4.62 2.70 -18.27
CA PRO A 151 -3.98 1.40 -18.10
C PRO A 151 -3.88 0.71 -19.46
N LYS A 152 -2.68 0.32 -19.89
CA LYS A 152 -2.52 -0.62 -21.00
C LYS A 152 -2.69 -2.03 -20.42
N LEU A 153 -3.52 -2.86 -21.06
CA LEU A 153 -3.65 -4.27 -20.69
C LEU A 153 -2.37 -5.01 -21.08
N LEU A 154 -1.97 -5.99 -20.27
CA LEU A 154 -0.77 -6.80 -20.54
C LEU A 154 -0.79 -7.41 -21.94
N SER A 155 -1.93 -7.93 -22.40
CA SER A 155 -2.08 -8.47 -23.75
C SER A 155 -1.78 -7.41 -24.82
N ALA A 156 -2.33 -6.19 -24.70
CA ALA A 156 -2.08 -5.11 -25.64
C ALA A 156 -0.61 -4.64 -25.62
N VAL A 157 0.05 -4.70 -24.46
CA VAL A 157 1.49 -4.44 -24.34
C VAL A 157 2.31 -5.50 -25.08
N LEU A 158 1.99 -6.78 -24.86
CA LEU A 158 2.66 -7.91 -25.53
C LEU A 158 2.43 -7.90 -27.04
N ASP A 159 1.22 -7.56 -27.50
CA ASP A 159 0.90 -7.42 -28.92
C ASP A 159 1.72 -6.30 -29.57
N ALA A 160 1.80 -5.12 -28.94
CA ALA A 160 2.61 -4.01 -29.42
C ALA A 160 4.11 -4.34 -29.47
N ALA A 161 4.63 -5.06 -28.45
CA ALA A 161 6.01 -5.53 -28.45
C ALA A 161 6.27 -6.54 -29.59
N SER A 162 5.34 -7.47 -29.80
CA SER A 162 5.36 -8.43 -30.91
C SER A 162 5.38 -7.73 -32.27
N GLU A 163 4.56 -6.70 -32.46
CA GLU A 163 4.55 -5.89 -33.70
C GLU A 163 5.87 -5.11 -33.90
N GLN A 164 6.41 -4.49 -32.85
CA GLN A 164 7.66 -3.72 -32.95
C GLN A 164 8.89 -4.58 -33.26
N THR A 165 8.91 -5.81 -32.75
CA THR A 165 10.08 -6.71 -32.83
C THR A 165 9.90 -7.84 -33.83
N ASN A 166 8.74 -7.94 -34.49
CA ASN A 166 8.35 -9.13 -35.26
C ASN A 166 8.49 -10.44 -34.45
N ARG A 167 8.26 -10.38 -33.13
CA ARG A 167 8.54 -11.47 -32.15
C ARG A 167 10.00 -11.93 -32.08
N ASP A 168 10.96 -11.12 -32.50
CA ASP A 168 12.37 -11.36 -32.17
C ASP A 168 12.59 -11.09 -30.66
N VAL A 169 12.40 -12.14 -29.86
CA VAL A 169 12.59 -12.14 -28.41
C VAL A 169 13.99 -11.63 -28.05
N ALA A 170 15.01 -11.99 -28.82
CA ALA A 170 16.37 -11.55 -28.54
C ALA A 170 16.57 -10.05 -28.83
N ALA A 171 15.86 -9.48 -29.81
CA ALA A 171 15.85 -8.03 -30.03
C ALA A 171 15.08 -7.28 -28.92
N ALA A 172 13.96 -7.82 -28.46
CA ALA A 172 13.22 -7.28 -27.30
C ALA A 172 14.11 -7.27 -26.04
N ASP A 173 14.77 -8.39 -25.73
CA ASP A 173 15.68 -8.51 -24.59
C ASP A 173 16.85 -7.52 -24.67
N ARG A 174 17.47 -7.37 -25.86
CA ARG A 174 18.55 -6.38 -26.07
C ARG A 174 18.07 -4.94 -25.86
N LYS A 175 16.84 -4.63 -26.26
CA LYS A 175 16.24 -3.30 -26.10
C LYS A 175 15.88 -3.02 -24.63
N PHE A 176 15.28 -3.99 -23.95
CA PHE A 176 14.98 -3.92 -22.51
C PHE A 176 16.26 -3.79 -21.67
N ALA A 177 17.33 -4.48 -22.06
CA ALA A 177 18.64 -4.36 -21.45
C ALA A 177 19.28 -2.97 -21.64
N GLY A 178 18.78 -2.14 -22.57
CA GLY A 178 19.06 -0.69 -22.62
C GLY A 178 20.54 -0.33 -22.63
N GLY A 179 21.32 -0.91 -23.54
CA GLY A 179 22.74 -0.62 -23.70
C GLY A 179 23.60 -1.53 -22.83
N ALA A 180 24.51 -2.27 -23.47
CA ALA A 180 25.58 -2.95 -22.77
C ALA A 180 26.18 -2.00 -21.73
N CYS A 181 26.26 -2.46 -20.48
CA CYS A 181 27.11 -1.83 -19.50
C CYS A 181 28.51 -1.73 -20.13
N SER A 182 28.92 -0.52 -20.54
CA SER A 182 30.26 -0.24 -21.07
C SER A 182 31.37 -0.46 -20.02
N HIS A 183 31.00 -0.94 -18.82
CA HIS A 183 31.88 -1.30 -17.72
C HIS A 183 31.80 -2.77 -17.29
N CYS A 184 31.10 -3.66 -18.00
CA CYS A 184 31.14 -5.10 -17.71
C CYS A 184 32.19 -5.87 -18.56
N ALA A 185 33.23 -5.19 -19.03
CA ALA A 185 34.43 -5.83 -19.55
C ALA A 185 35.61 -5.46 -18.65
N SER A 186 35.90 -6.31 -17.65
CA SER A 186 37.22 -6.60 -17.08
C SER A 186 37.09 -7.80 -16.13
#